data_AF-A0A820TNB0-F1
#
_entry.id   AF-A0A820TNB0-F1
#
_cell.length_a   1.000
_cell.length_b   1.000
_cell.length_c   1.000
_cell.angle_alpha   90.00
_cell.angle_beta   90.00
_cell.angle_gamma   90.00
#
_symmetry.space_group_name_H-M   'P 1'
#
loop_
_entity.id
_entity.type
_entity.pdbx_description
1 polymer ?
#
loop_
_entity_poly.entity_id
_entity_poly.type
_entity_poly.pdbx_seq_one_letter_code
_entity_poly.pdbx_strand_id
1 'polypeptide(L)'
;INGTFYCQQNYLINYEIGPNLKIDNENYISKRLIINDDQKINQRDDECKTVLNYLVHYNHYEYLNKVIIEQKPLSSTFSRWKRGQELGELFTNNDAINLLGDNENETFPIFRVSNQTDVDSSVTLCTAHFNFHTLQLSIYEHNPKDNNQPSFIYNLINLLN
;
A
#
# COMPACT_ATOMS: atom_id res chain seq x y z
N ILE A 1 7.93 -4.58 -7.80
CA ILE A 1 7.01 -3.43 -7.65
C ILE A 1 5.97 -3.59 -8.74
N ASN A 2 4.71 -3.89 -8.43
CA ASN A 2 3.64 -3.86 -9.43
C ASN A 2 2.33 -3.52 -8.72
N GLY A 3 1.99 -2.24 -8.80
CA GLY A 3 0.75 -1.63 -8.36
C GLY A 3 0.86 -0.17 -8.73
N THR A 4 0.08 0.28 -9.70
CA THR A 4 -0.01 1.71 -10.04
C THR A 4 -1.38 2.19 -9.58
N PHE A 5 -1.39 3.32 -8.89
CA PHE A 5 -2.63 3.97 -8.47
C PHE A 5 -3.09 4.90 -9.59
N TYR A 6 -4.31 4.67 -10.09
CA TYR A 6 -5.00 5.65 -10.92
C TYR A 6 -6.10 6.30 -10.08
N CYS A 7 -5.95 7.60 -9.82
CA CYS A 7 -6.91 8.40 -9.10
C CYS A 7 -7.79 9.14 -10.12
N GLN A 8 -9.07 8.80 -10.19
CA GLN A 8 -10.11 9.68 -10.70
C GLN A 8 -10.87 10.25 -9.51
N GLN A 9 -11.55 11.38 -9.68
CA GLN A 9 -12.15 12.19 -8.60
C GLN A 9 -12.85 11.40 -7.48
N ASN A 10 -13.40 10.20 -7.74
CA ASN A 10 -14.12 9.38 -6.76
C ASN A 10 -13.67 7.90 -6.70
N TYR A 11 -12.59 7.52 -7.39
CA TYR A 11 -12.18 6.12 -7.52
C TYR A 11 -10.67 5.95 -7.36
N LEU A 12 -10.28 4.96 -6.55
CA LEU A 12 -8.91 4.44 -6.54
C LEU A 12 -8.93 3.06 -7.19
N ILE A 13 -8.15 2.90 -8.26
CA ILE A 13 -7.99 1.61 -8.93
C ILE A 13 -6.62 1.06 -8.54
N ASN A 14 -6.61 -0.13 -7.95
CA ASN A 14 -5.41 -0.97 -7.84
C ASN A 14 -5.51 -2.13 -8.82
N TYR A 15 -4.38 -2.53 -9.37
CA TYR A 15 -4.27 -3.77 -10.10
C TYR A 15 -3.05 -4.57 -9.64
N GLU A 16 -3.23 -5.87 -9.49
CA GLU A 16 -2.14 -6.81 -9.25
C GLU A 16 -1.89 -7.61 -10.52
N ILE A 17 -0.62 -7.74 -10.93
CA ILE A 17 -0.22 -8.55 -12.10
C ILE A 17 0.65 -9.70 -11.63
N GLY A 18 0.23 -10.92 -11.96
CA GLY A 18 0.98 -12.15 -11.67
C GLY A 18 1.04 -13.08 -12.87
N PRO A 19 2.03 -13.99 -12.92
CA PRO A 19 2.15 -14.95 -14.02
C PRO A 19 0.98 -15.94 -14.04
N ASN A 20 0.52 -16.31 -15.24
CA ASN A 20 -0.44 -17.40 -15.43
C ASN A 20 0.30 -18.74 -15.47
N LEU A 21 0.23 -19.53 -14.39
CA LEU A 21 0.89 -20.84 -14.35
C LEU A 21 0.20 -21.92 -15.20
N LYS A 22 -0.96 -21.63 -15.81
CA LYS A 22 -1.67 -22.55 -16.71
C LYS A 22 -1.41 -22.27 -18.19
N ILE A 23 -1.00 -21.05 -18.52
CA ILE A 23 -0.82 -20.61 -19.91
C ILE A 23 0.50 -19.85 -20.00
N ASP A 24 1.48 -20.44 -20.70
CA ASP A 24 2.79 -19.84 -20.91
C ASP A 24 2.67 -18.46 -21.58
N ASN A 25 3.50 -17.50 -21.15
CA ASN A 25 3.56 -16.13 -21.64
C ASN A 25 2.30 -15.27 -21.43
N GLU A 26 1.36 -15.70 -20.57
CA GLU A 26 0.25 -14.87 -20.14
C GLU A 26 0.41 -14.38 -18.70
N ASN A 27 -0.14 -13.19 -18.43
CA ASN A 27 -0.25 -12.63 -17.08
C ASN A 27 -1.72 -12.52 -16.70
N TYR A 28 -2.03 -12.85 -15.44
CA TYR A 28 -3.29 -12.47 -14.85
C TYR A 28 -3.21 -11.06 -14.27
N ILE A 29 -4.30 -10.32 -14.48
CA ILE A 29 -4.50 -9.00 -13.93
C ILE A 29 -5.72 -9.08 -13.02
N SER A 30 -5.52 -8.92 -11.71
CA SER A 30 -6.62 -8.60 -10.81
C SER A 30 -6.82 -7.09 -10.80
N LYS A 31 -8.06 -6.63 -10.87
CA LYS A 31 -8.43 -5.22 -10.75
C LYS A 31 -9.28 -5.07 -9.51
N ARG A 32 -8.90 -4.17 -8.61
CA ARG A 32 -9.71 -3.78 -7.47
C ARG A 32 -10.07 -2.31 -7.60
N LEU A 33 -11.37 -2.05 -7.74
CA LEU A 33 -11.94 -0.73 -7.76
C LEU A 33 -12.36 -0.34 -6.34
N ILE A 34 -11.81 0.74 -5.82
CA ILE A 34 -12.21 1.36 -4.56
C ILE A 34 -13.08 2.56 -4.89
N ILE A 35 -14.28 2.61 -4.34
CA ILE A 35 -15.28 3.65 -4.59
C ILE A 35 -15.41 4.47 -3.30
N ASN A 36 -15.30 5.80 -3.41
CA ASN A 36 -15.55 6.69 -2.28
C ASN A 36 -17.06 6.71 -1.95
N ASP A 37 -17.40 6.43 -0.70
CA ASP A 37 -18.76 6.10 -0.18
C ASP A 37 -19.81 7.22 -0.36
N ASP A 38 -19.38 8.46 -0.63
CA ASP A 38 -20.26 9.62 -0.79
C ASP A 38 -21.18 9.53 -2.03
N GLN A 39 -20.91 8.60 -2.96
CA GLN A 39 -21.78 8.34 -4.11
C GLN A 39 -22.32 6.92 -4.03
N LYS A 40 -23.49 6.75 -3.41
CA LYS A 40 -24.29 5.51 -3.43
C LYS A 40 -24.38 4.91 -4.85
N ILE A 41 -23.54 3.93 -5.16
CA ILE A 41 -23.63 3.21 -6.43
C ILE A 41 -24.59 2.04 -6.25
N ASN A 42 -25.83 2.24 -6.70
CA ASN A 42 -26.84 1.20 -6.93
C ASN A 42 -26.45 0.25 -8.09
N GLN A 43 -25.18 -0.08 -8.24
CA GLN A 43 -24.67 -1.08 -9.19
C GLN A 43 -23.78 -2.04 -8.41
N ARG A 44 -24.44 -2.99 -7.74
CA ARG A 44 -23.79 -4.18 -7.18
C ARG A 44 -23.58 -5.16 -8.33
N ASP A 45 -22.46 -5.04 -9.03
CA ASP A 45 -21.87 -6.22 -9.65
C ASP A 45 -21.23 -7.04 -8.53
N ASP A 46 -21.48 -8.36 -8.49
CA ASP A 46 -20.93 -9.27 -7.47
C ASP A 46 -19.39 -9.30 -7.42
N GLU A 47 -18.71 -8.72 -8.42
CA GLU A 47 -17.25 -8.52 -8.43
C GLU A 47 -16.78 -7.29 -7.65
N CYS A 48 -17.68 -6.38 -7.29
CA CYS A 48 -17.36 -5.12 -6.62
C CYS A 48 -17.92 -5.13 -5.18
N LYS A 49 -17.25 -5.85 -4.27
CA LYS A 49 -17.53 -5.73 -2.83
C LYS A 49 -17.19 -4.33 -2.35
N THR A 50 -18.07 -3.72 -1.57
CA THR A 50 -17.85 -2.46 -0.82
C THR A 50 -16.44 -2.40 -0.27
N VAL A 51 -15.67 -1.38 -0.69
CA VAL A 51 -14.24 -1.28 -0.44
C VAL A 51 -13.99 -0.15 0.54
N LEU A 52 -13.19 -0.44 1.57
CA LEU A 52 -12.60 0.51 2.50
C LEU A 52 -12.13 1.79 1.77
N ASN A 53 -12.24 2.97 2.39
CA ASN A 53 -11.75 4.24 1.82
C ASN A 53 -10.21 4.32 1.71
N TYR A 54 -9.50 3.22 1.95
CA TYR A 54 -8.05 3.12 1.92
C TYR A 54 -7.62 1.74 1.38
N LEU A 55 -6.35 1.67 0.95
CA LEU A 55 -5.72 0.44 0.50
C LEU A 55 -4.31 0.34 1.08
N VAL A 56 -3.97 -0.83 1.61
CA VAL A 56 -2.61 -1.16 2.02
C VAL A 56 -2.21 -2.43 1.31
N HIS A 57 -1.01 -2.46 0.73
CA HIS A 57 -0.49 -3.60 0.00
C HIS A 57 0.92 -3.93 0.50
N TYR A 58 1.22 -5.22 0.61
CA TYR A 58 2.49 -5.75 1.10
C TYR A 58 3.17 -6.59 0.02
N ASN A 59 4.30 -7.23 0.31
CA ASN A 59 5.06 -7.98 -0.70
C ASN A 59 4.46 -9.37 -1.03
N HIS A 60 3.13 -9.49 -1.13
CA HIS A 60 2.42 -10.68 -1.59
C HIS A 60 1.17 -10.27 -2.37
N TYR A 61 0.67 -11.15 -3.25
CA TYR A 61 -0.59 -10.94 -3.96
C TYR A 61 -1.76 -11.25 -3.04
N GLU A 62 -2.69 -10.31 -2.92
CA GLU A 62 -3.87 -10.44 -2.05
C GLU A 62 -5.14 -10.72 -2.86
N TYR A 63 -5.20 -10.30 -4.13
CA TYR A 63 -6.45 -10.24 -4.89
C TYR A 63 -6.48 -11.12 -6.15
N LEU A 64 -5.51 -12.01 -6.35
CA LEU A 64 -5.46 -12.95 -7.47
C LEU A 64 -6.33 -14.22 -7.22
N ASN A 65 -7.60 -14.03 -6.83
CA ASN A 65 -8.51 -15.07 -6.34
C ASN A 65 -8.83 -16.21 -7.34
N LYS A 66 -8.61 -16.00 -8.64
CA LYS A 66 -8.96 -16.97 -9.71
C LYS A 66 -7.74 -17.71 -10.27
N VAL A 67 -6.57 -17.53 -9.66
CA VAL A 67 -5.30 -18.06 -10.19
C VAL A 67 -4.59 -18.90 -9.14
N ILE A 68 -4.13 -20.08 -9.54
CA ILE A 68 -3.16 -20.84 -8.75
C ILE A 68 -1.80 -20.22 -9.04
N ILE A 69 -1.32 -19.37 -8.12
CA ILE A 69 0.03 -18.82 -8.17
C ILE A 69 0.79 -19.40 -6.98
N GLU A 70 1.92 -20.03 -7.23
CA GLU A 70 2.86 -20.37 -6.17
C GLU A 70 3.53 -19.07 -5.69
N GLN A 71 3.08 -18.56 -4.55
CA GLN A 71 3.75 -17.47 -3.88
C GLN A 71 4.70 -18.04 -2.82
N LYS A 72 5.93 -17.51 -2.75
CA LYS A 72 6.85 -17.74 -1.62
C LYS A 72 7.05 -16.44 -0.84
N PRO A 73 5.99 -15.86 -0.26
CA PRO A 73 6.11 -14.63 0.50
C PRO A 73 6.97 -14.89 1.74
N LEU A 74 7.83 -13.93 2.07
CA LEU A 74 8.61 -13.97 3.30
C LEU A 74 7.65 -13.91 4.51
N SER A 75 8.00 -14.55 5.62
CA SER A 75 7.24 -14.49 6.87
C SER A 75 6.96 -13.05 7.32
N SER A 76 7.91 -12.16 7.07
CA SER A 76 7.84 -10.74 7.36
C SER A 76 6.73 -10.02 6.59
N THR A 77 6.36 -10.52 5.40
CA THR A 77 5.26 -9.96 4.61
C THR A 77 3.93 -10.18 5.31
N PHE A 78 3.66 -11.40 5.76
CA PHE A 78 2.44 -11.72 6.49
C PHE A 78 2.39 -11.08 7.87
N SER A 79 3.53 -11.00 8.56
CA SER A 79 3.62 -10.33 9.86
C SER A 79 3.25 -8.85 9.75
N ARG A 80 3.82 -8.14 8.76
CA ARG A 80 3.50 -6.73 8.49
C ARG A 80 2.05 -6.55 8.03
N TRP A 81 1.55 -7.43 7.17
CA TRP A 81 0.15 -7.42 6.75
C TRP A 81 -0.80 -7.53 7.93
N LYS A 82 -0.59 -8.53 8.80
CA LYS A 82 -1.40 -8.74 9.99
C LYS A 82 -1.32 -7.52 10.91
N ARG A 83 -0.12 -6.97 11.12
CA ARG A 83 0.08 -5.77 11.94
C ARG A 83 -0.68 -4.56 11.38
N GLY A 84 -0.67 -4.37 10.07
CA GLY A 84 -1.48 -3.33 9.43
C GLY A 84 -2.99 -3.50 9.64
N GLN A 85 -3.48 -4.73 9.67
CA GLN A 85 -4.90 -4.98 10.00
C GLN A 85 -5.20 -4.67 11.48
N GLU A 86 -4.26 -4.94 12.39
CA GLU A 86 -4.39 -4.64 13.83
C GLU A 86 -4.41 -3.13 14.13
N LEU A 87 -3.71 -2.32 13.33
CA LEU A 87 -3.72 -0.85 13.44
C LEU A 87 -5.04 -0.22 13.00
N GLY A 88 -5.88 -0.96 12.27
CA GLY A 88 -7.22 -0.54 11.89
C GLY A 88 -7.30 0.28 10.60
N GLU A 89 -8.44 0.97 10.46
CA GLU A 89 -8.75 1.74 9.26
C GLU A 89 -8.01 3.08 9.20
N LEU A 90 -7.66 3.52 7.99
CA LEU A 90 -6.98 4.79 7.76
C LEU A 90 -7.98 5.83 7.27
N PHE A 91 -8.15 6.92 8.03
CA PHE A 91 -9.07 8.01 7.68
C PHE A 91 -8.36 9.33 7.45
N THR A 92 -7.15 9.48 8.00
CA THR A 92 -6.39 10.72 8.00
C THR A 92 -4.95 10.49 7.55
N ASN A 93 -4.28 11.57 7.15
CA ASN A 93 -2.84 11.55 6.87
C ASN A 93 -2.04 11.06 8.09
N ASN A 94 -2.51 11.37 9.31
CA ASN A 94 -1.83 10.94 10.53
C ASN A 94 -1.93 9.42 10.72
N ASP A 95 -3.06 8.80 10.35
CA ASP A 95 -3.21 7.34 10.41
C ASP A 95 -2.23 6.67 9.44
N ALA A 96 -2.12 7.21 8.22
CA ALA A 96 -1.15 6.72 7.24
C ALA A 96 0.30 6.86 7.74
N ILE A 97 0.65 8.00 8.35
CA ILE A 97 1.99 8.23 8.92
C ILE A 97 2.27 7.29 10.09
N ASN A 98 1.30 7.06 10.98
CA ASN A 98 1.42 6.12 12.09
C ASN A 98 1.63 4.68 11.61
N LEU A 99 0.89 4.25 10.58
CA LEU A 99 1.06 2.94 9.97
C LEU A 99 2.45 2.80 9.33
N LEU A 100 2.84 3.77 8.50
CA LEU A 100 4.11 3.73 7.75
C LEU A 100 5.34 3.85 8.67
N GLY A 101 5.18 4.47 9.84
CA GLY A 101 6.20 4.60 10.86
C GLY A 101 6.13 3.55 11.98
N ASP A 102 5.28 2.53 11.85
CA ASP A 102 5.12 1.52 12.89
C ASP A 102 6.32 0.59 13.00
N ASN A 103 6.99 0.62 14.16
CA ASN A 103 8.15 -0.19 14.49
C ASN A 103 7.91 -1.07 15.74
N GLU A 104 6.66 -1.27 16.18
CA GLU A 104 6.36 -2.00 17.43
C GLU A 104 6.62 -3.51 17.34
N ASN A 105 6.55 -4.10 16.14
CA ASN A 105 6.95 -5.49 15.94
C ASN A 105 8.47 -5.57 15.78
N GLU A 106 9.20 -5.86 16.85
CA GLU A 106 10.67 -5.93 16.83
C GLU A 106 11.27 -6.95 15.85
N THR A 107 10.50 -7.99 15.48
CA THR A 107 10.96 -9.05 14.57
C THR A 107 10.74 -8.66 13.11
N PHE A 108 9.59 -8.05 12.81
CA PHE A 108 9.17 -7.70 11.46
C PHE A 108 8.43 -6.34 11.45
N PRO A 109 9.12 -5.24 11.77
CA PRO A 109 8.50 -3.93 11.84
C PRO A 109 8.06 -3.45 10.45
N ILE A 110 7.03 -2.60 10.38
CA ILE A 110 6.62 -1.96 9.11
C ILE A 110 7.67 -0.93 8.72
N PHE A 111 8.03 -0.03 9.64
CA PHE A 111 9.20 0.83 9.53
C PHE A 111 10.45 0.08 10.01
N ARG A 112 11.25 -0.41 9.05
CA ARG A 112 12.39 -1.26 9.37
C ARG A 112 13.57 -0.46 9.88
N VAL A 113 14.06 -0.85 11.04
CA VAL A 113 15.23 -0.27 11.68
C VAL A 113 16.36 -1.29 11.67
N SER A 114 17.59 -0.81 11.55
CA SER A 114 18.79 -1.64 11.74
C SER A 114 18.90 -2.03 13.22
N ASN A 115 18.18 -3.06 13.64
CA ASN A 115 18.33 -3.67 14.96
C ASN A 115 18.76 -5.13 14.81
N GLN A 116 19.25 -5.73 15.89
CA GLN A 116 19.72 -7.14 15.89
C GLN A 116 18.56 -8.15 15.80
N THR A 117 17.31 -7.70 15.87
CA THR A 117 16.11 -8.55 15.97
C THR A 117 15.31 -8.62 14.67
N ASP A 118 15.47 -7.69 13.73
CA ASP A 118 14.85 -7.79 12.40
C ASP A 118 15.54 -8.90 11.60
N VAL A 119 14.82 -10.00 11.44
CA VAL A 119 15.30 -11.20 10.76
C VAL A 119 15.51 -10.96 9.25
N ASP A 120 14.84 -9.96 8.66
CA ASP A 120 15.03 -9.63 7.24
C ASP A 120 16.38 -8.93 6.98
N SER A 121 17.09 -8.45 8.02
CA SER A 121 18.32 -7.65 7.89
C SER A 121 18.19 -6.47 6.91
N SER A 122 16.98 -5.90 6.82
CA SER A 122 16.65 -4.84 5.87
C SER A 122 16.23 -3.57 6.63
N VAL A 123 16.40 -2.41 5.99
CA VAL A 123 16.07 -1.11 6.59
C VAL A 123 15.15 -0.33 5.68
N THR A 124 14.25 0.47 6.27
CA THR A 124 13.46 1.43 5.50
C THR A 124 14.35 2.62 5.21
N LEU A 125 14.71 2.80 3.94
CA LEU A 125 15.58 3.91 3.50
C LEU A 125 14.83 5.25 3.52
N CYS A 126 13.56 5.24 3.14
CA CYS A 126 12.70 6.40 3.17
C CYS A 126 11.22 6.02 3.11
N THR A 127 10.36 6.93 3.57
CA THR A 127 8.92 6.90 3.33
C THR A 127 8.56 8.00 2.33
N ALA A 128 7.81 7.64 1.29
CA ALA A 128 7.27 8.59 0.31
C ALA A 128 5.76 8.74 0.53
N HIS A 129 5.30 9.97 0.70
CA HIS A 129 3.89 10.31 0.90
C HIS A 129 3.42 11.29 -0.17
N PHE A 130 2.46 10.84 -0.98
CA PHE A 130 1.85 11.64 -2.04
C PHE A 130 0.51 12.19 -1.53
N ASN A 131 0.42 13.51 -1.37
CA ASN A 131 -0.84 14.19 -1.07
C ASN A 131 -1.45 14.70 -2.37
N PHE A 132 -2.50 14.03 -2.84
CA PHE A 132 -3.19 14.39 -4.09
C PHE A 132 -4.02 15.67 -3.99
N HIS A 133 -4.44 16.09 -2.79
CA HIS A 133 -5.16 17.35 -2.61
C HIS A 133 -4.24 18.56 -2.78
N THR A 134 -3.02 18.49 -2.23
CA THR A 134 -2.03 19.57 -2.34
C THR A 134 -1.07 19.38 -3.51
N LEU A 135 -1.14 18.24 -4.21
CA LEU A 135 -0.20 17.82 -5.26
C LEU A 135 1.26 17.90 -4.78
N GLN A 136 1.51 17.42 -3.56
CA GLN A 136 2.84 17.41 -2.96
C GLN A 136 3.33 15.98 -2.74
N LEU A 137 4.61 15.76 -3.02
CA LEU A 137 5.37 14.58 -2.60
C LEU A 137 6.27 14.95 -1.44
N SER A 138 6.00 14.36 -0.27
CA SER A 138 6.84 14.45 0.92
C SER A 138 7.71 13.20 1.04
N ILE A 139 9.02 13.38 1.20
CA ILE A 139 9.98 12.30 1.44
C ILE A 139 10.52 12.42 2.87
N TYR A 140 10.43 11.34 3.63
CA TYR A 140 10.94 11.23 5.00
C TYR A 140 12.11 10.23 4.98
N GLU A 141 13.32 10.67 5.34
CA GLU A 141 14.50 9.78 5.46
C GLU A 141 14.59 9.08 6.82
N HIS A 142 13.74 9.50 7.76
CA HIS A 142 13.63 8.94 9.10
C HIS A 142 12.20 8.44 9.35
N ASN A 143 11.99 7.80 10.50
CA ASN A 143 10.68 7.33 10.88
C ASN A 143 9.67 8.49 10.95
N PRO A 144 8.65 8.52 10.07
CA PRO A 144 7.72 9.64 10.01
C PRO A 144 6.79 9.72 11.24
N LYS A 145 6.65 8.63 12.01
CA LYS A 145 5.91 8.60 13.28
C LYS A 145 6.66 9.32 14.40
N ASP A 146 8.00 9.27 14.40
CA ASP A 146 8.83 9.91 15.42
C ASP A 146 8.99 11.41 15.16
N ASN A 147 9.12 11.79 13.89
CA ASN A 147 9.19 13.18 13.45
C ASN A 147 8.46 13.35 12.10
N ASN A 148 7.25 13.89 12.14
CA ASN A 148 6.42 14.11 10.96
C ASN A 148 6.84 15.35 10.13
N GLN A 149 8.14 15.62 10.07
CA GLN A 149 8.73 16.65 9.21
C GLN A 149 9.46 15.97 8.04
N PRO A 150 9.01 16.18 6.79
CA PRO A 150 9.70 15.63 5.62
C PRO A 150 11.11 16.22 5.47
N SER A 151 12.06 15.39 5.05
CA SER A 151 13.39 15.86 4.59
C SER A 151 13.27 16.68 3.31
N PHE A 152 12.36 16.28 2.41
CA PHE A 152 12.12 16.95 1.14
C PHE A 152 10.62 17.07 0.86
N ILE A 153 10.22 18.18 0.25
CA ILE A 153 8.86 18.41 -0.26
C ILE A 153 8.98 18.86 -1.72
N TYR A 154 8.39 18.08 -2.63
CA TYR A 154 8.29 18.40 -4.05
C TYR A 154 6.87 18.81 -4.39
N ASN A 155 6.72 19.96 -5.05
CA ASN A 155 5.44 20.36 -5.62
C ASN A 155 5.30 19.73 -7.01
N LEU A 156 4.37 18.78 -7.14
CA LEU A 156 4.14 18.02 -8.36
C LEU A 156 3.46 18.85 -9.45
N ILE A 157 2.87 20.00 -9.12
CA ILE A 157 2.35 20.94 -10.12
C ILE A 157 3.46 21.37 -11.09
N ASN A 158 4.70 21.49 -10.59
CA ASN A 158 5.84 21.89 -11.40
C ASN A 158 6.27 20.82 -12.43
N LEU A 159 5.76 19.59 -12.32
CA LEU A 159 6.05 18.49 -13.24
C LEU A 159 4.98 18.33 -14.33
N LEU A 160 3.89 19.10 -14.25
CA LEU A 160 2.78 19.06 -15.21
C LEU A 160 2.87 20.17 -16.28
N ASN A 161 3.93 20.97 -16.25
CA ASN A 161 4.27 22.01 -17.23
C ASN A 161 5.52 21.61 -18.01
#